data_AF-A0A7C9CNH1-F1
#
_entry.id   AF-A0A7C9CNH1-F1
#
_cell.length_a   1.000
_cell.length_b   1.000
_cell.length_c   1.000
_cell.angle_alpha   90.00
_cell.angle_beta   90.00
_cell.angle_gamma   90.00
#
_symmetry.space_group_name_H-M   'P 1'
#
loop_
_entity.id
_entity.type
_entity.pdbx_description
1 polymer ?
#
loop_
_entity_poly.entity_id
_entity_poly.type
_entity_poly.pdbx_seq_one_letter_code
_entity_poly.pdbx_strand_id
1 'polypeptide(L)'
;MVAPKQLLSTIEAALLGPSPPSPSERVELMHAIRSALPSIQNLLSYPPPRPSDRAEVQSKEVRLPDSPPISLDDQDVQIVSSLFYHVLVVLLYPLYFVYVM
;
A
#
# COMPACT_ATOMS: atom_id res chain seq x y z
N MET A 1 -1.62 -13.05 10.13
CA MET A 1 -1.77 -11.65 9.69
C MET A 1 -3.24 -11.39 9.47
N VAL A 2 -3.78 -10.31 10.04
CA VAL A 2 -5.12 -9.83 9.69
C VAL A 2 -5.06 -9.25 8.28
N ALA A 3 -6.00 -9.63 7.42
CA ALA A 3 -6.04 -9.10 6.07
C ALA A 3 -6.32 -7.58 6.10
N PRO A 4 -5.73 -6.75 5.22
CA PRO A 4 -5.94 -5.30 5.24
C PRO A 4 -7.42 -4.89 5.19
N LYS A 5 -8.24 -5.63 4.42
CA LYS A 5 -9.70 -5.42 4.34
C LYS A 5 -10.41 -5.70 5.67
N GLN A 6 -9.96 -6.72 6.39
CA GLN A 6 -10.53 -7.04 7.71
C GLN A 6 -10.15 -5.97 8.72
N LEU A 7 -8.90 -5.50 8.74
CA LEU A 7 -8.48 -4.38 9.59
C LEU A 7 -9.35 -3.14 9.35
N LEU A 8 -9.57 -2.76 8.08
CA LEU A 8 -10.40 -1.62 7.73
C LEU A 8 -11.83 -1.79 8.26
N SER A 9 -12.44 -2.95 8.01
CA SER A 9 -13.80 -3.25 8.49
C SER A 9 -13.90 -3.19 10.02
N THR A 10 -12.90 -3.70 10.75
CA THR A 10 -12.86 -3.63 12.22
C THR A 10 -12.73 -2.19 12.72
N ILE A 11 -11.92 -1.35 12.05
CA ILE A 11 -11.78 0.07 12.38
C ILE A 11 -13.10 0.82 12.14
N GLU A 12 -13.71 0.61 10.97
CA GLU A 12 -14.97 1.25 10.60
C GLU A 12 -16.09 0.86 11.57
N ALA A 13 -16.23 -0.43 11.89
CA ALA A 13 -17.22 -0.90 12.84
C ALA A 13 -17.02 -0.29 14.24
N ALA A 14 -15.77 -0.17 14.70
CA ALA A 14 -15.47 0.34 16.03
C ALA A 14 -15.56 1.88 16.16
N LEU A 15 -15.34 2.63 15.08
CA LEU A 15 -15.23 4.10 15.11
C LEU A 15 -16.40 4.84 14.43
N LEU A 16 -17.03 4.23 13.43
CA LEU A 16 -18.13 4.85 12.66
C LEU A 16 -19.51 4.35 13.10
N GLY A 17 -19.56 3.43 14.06
CA GLY A 17 -20.80 2.94 14.65
C GLY A 17 -21.55 4.02 15.44
N PRO A 18 -22.89 3.94 15.53
CA PRO A 18 -23.71 4.91 16.26
C PRO A 18 -23.56 4.81 17.79
N SER A 19 -22.92 3.75 18.28
CA SER A 19 -22.68 3.48 19.70
C SER A 19 -21.19 3.30 19.97
N PRO A 20 -20.71 3.63 21.19
CA PRO A 20 -19.33 3.36 21.59
C PRO A 20 -19.00 1.86 21.48
N PRO A 21 -17.76 1.49 21.09
CA PRO A 21 -17.36 0.09 20.98
C PRO A 21 -17.37 -0.59 22.35
N SER A 22 -17.91 -1.80 22.38
CA SER A 22 -17.93 -2.69 23.53
C SER A 22 -16.51 -3.09 23.96
N PRO A 23 -16.30 -3.54 25.21
CA PRO A 23 -14.99 -3.98 25.68
C PRO A 23 -14.34 -5.07 24.79
N SER A 24 -15.14 -6.00 24.27
CA SER A 24 -14.68 -7.06 23.35
C SER A 24 -14.20 -6.49 22.02
N GLU A 25 -14.95 -5.56 21.42
CA GLU A 25 -14.58 -4.92 20.15
C GLU A 25 -13.30 -4.07 20.30
N ARG A 26 -13.10 -3.44 21.46
CA ARG A 26 -11.85 -2.71 21.73
C ARG A 26 -10.63 -3.63 21.78
N VAL A 27 -10.78 -4.82 22.38
CA VAL A 27 -9.70 -5.82 22.43
C VAL A 27 -9.42 -6.35 21.02
N GLU A 28 -10.46 -6.62 20.23
CA GLU A 28 -10.33 -7.05 18.84
C GLU A 28 -9.63 -5.99 17.98
N LEU A 29 -10.04 -4.72 18.09
CA LEU A 29 -9.42 -3.60 17.39
C LEU A 29 -7.94 -3.46 17.75
N MET A 30 -7.60 -3.49 19.05
CA MET A 30 -6.20 -3.44 19.48
C MET A 30 -5.38 -4.60 18.93
N HIS A 31 -5.95 -5.81 18.92
CA HIS A 31 -5.29 -6.99 18.38
C HIS A 31 -5.08 -6.85 16.87
N ALA A 32 -6.11 -6.43 16.13
CA ALA A 32 -6.05 -6.20 14.69
C ALA A 32 -4.96 -5.17 14.34
N ILE A 33 -4.93 -4.02 15.01
CA ILE A 33 -3.92 -2.97 14.80
C ILE A 33 -2.51 -3.51 15.09
N ARG A 34 -2.29 -4.16 16.25
CA ARG A 34 -0.97 -4.70 16.62
C ARG A 34 -0.50 -5.76 15.62
N SER A 35 -1.41 -6.61 15.15
CA SER A 35 -1.10 -7.66 14.18
C SER A 35 -0.78 -7.11 12.78
N ALA A 36 -1.34 -5.94 12.43
CA ALA A 36 -1.13 -5.29 11.14
C ALA A 36 0.06 -4.32 11.14
N LEU A 37 0.54 -3.91 12.32
CA LEU A 37 1.64 -2.94 12.46
C LEU A 37 2.88 -3.30 11.61
N PRO A 38 3.39 -4.55 11.59
CA PRO A 38 4.55 -4.89 10.75
C PRO A 38 4.25 -4.70 9.26
N SER A 39 3.04 -5.03 8.80
CA SER A 39 2.63 -4.85 7.41
C SER A 39 2.50 -3.39 7.02
N ILE A 40 1.99 -2.55 7.92
CA ILE A 40 1.92 -1.09 7.72
C ILE A 40 3.33 -0.50 7.66
N GLN A 41 4.22 -0.91 8.56
CA GLN A 41 5.62 -0.49 8.55
C GLN A 41 6.32 -0.89 7.25
N ASN A 42 6.10 -2.12 6.78
CA ASN A 42 6.65 -2.58 5.50
C ASN A 42 6.10 -1.78 4.31
N LEU A 43 4.81 -1.44 4.31
CA LEU A 43 4.20 -0.61 3.26
C LEU A 43 4.82 0.80 3.24
N LEU A 44 5.03 1.41 4.41
CA LEU A 44 5.65 2.73 4.53
C LEU A 44 7.15 2.71 4.24
N SER A 45 7.79 1.55 4.39
CA SER A 45 9.22 1.36 4.11
C SER A 45 9.48 0.83 2.69
N TYR A 46 8.45 0.73 1.85
CA TYR A 46 8.61 0.21 0.50
C TYR A 46 9.53 1.14 -0.29
N PRO A 47 10.60 0.62 -0.91
CA PRO A 47 11.54 1.47 -1.61
C PRO A 47 10.82 2.18 -2.78
N PRO A 48 11.16 3.44 -3.05
CA PRO A 48 10.64 4.10 -4.23
C PRO A 48 11.08 3.33 -5.49
N PRO A 49 10.27 3.40 -6.56
CA PRO A 49 10.61 2.85 -7.88
C PRO A 49 12.04 3.17 -8.31
N ARG A 50 12.83 2.16 -8.64
CA ARG A 50 14.17 2.40 -9.17
C ARG A 50 14.08 2.84 -10.64
N PRO A 51 15.02 3.65 -11.14
CA PRO A 51 15.07 3.99 -12.55
C PRO A 51 15.18 2.76 -13.47
N SER A 52 15.84 1.69 -13.02
CA SER A 52 15.95 0.41 -13.73
C SER A 52 14.60 -0.27 -13.93
N ASP A 53 13.68 -0.14 -12.96
CA ASP A 53 12.38 -0.81 -13.00
C ASP A 53 11.53 -0.25 -14.15
N ARG A 54 11.72 1.03 -14.52
CA ARG A 54 11.07 1.62 -15.70
C ARG A 54 11.59 1.06 -17.02
N ALA A 55 12.90 0.85 -17.12
CA ALA A 55 13.50 0.26 -18.31
C ALA A 55 13.02 -1.17 -18.52
N GLU A 56 12.85 -1.92 -17.42
CA GLU A 56 12.33 -3.29 -17.41
C GLU A 56 10.86 -3.35 -17.84
N VAL A 57 10.03 -2.43 -17.35
CA VAL A 57 8.63 -2.29 -17.80
C VAL A 57 8.56 -1.91 -19.28
N GLN A 58 9.42 -1.01 -19.76
CA GLN A 58 9.48 -0.66 -21.19
C GLN A 58 9.96 -1.82 -22.06
N SER A 59 10.79 -2.72 -21.54
CA SER A 59 11.18 -3.94 -22.25
C SER A 59 10.07 -5.00 -22.31
N LYS A 60 8.89 -4.73 -21.73
CA LYS A 60 7.72 -5.63 -21.72
C LYS A 60 7.95 -6.99 -21.05
N GLU A 61 9.01 -7.09 -20.27
CA GLU A 61 9.39 -8.31 -19.58
C GLU A 61 9.92 -7.95 -18.19
N VAL A 62 9.20 -8.36 -17.16
CA VAL A 62 9.56 -8.12 -15.75
C VAL A 62 9.94 -9.43 -15.09
N ARG A 63 11.06 -9.43 -14.37
CA ARG A 63 11.60 -10.57 -13.65
C ARG A 63 11.58 -10.29 -12.15
N LEU A 64 10.61 -10.85 -11.45
CA LEU A 64 10.63 -10.81 -9.99
C LEU A 64 11.68 -11.81 -9.49
N PRO A 65 12.38 -11.50 -8.38
CA PRO A 65 13.19 -12.49 -7.69
C PRO A 65 12.27 -13.67 -7.31
N ASP A 66 12.67 -14.87 -7.72
CA ASP A 66 11.96 -16.14 -7.50
C ASP A 66 10.71 -16.40 -8.37
N SER A 67 10.43 -15.57 -9.40
CA SER A 67 9.36 -15.85 -10.37
C SER A 67 9.88 -16.07 -11.80
N PRO A 68 9.15 -16.82 -12.65
CA PRO A 68 9.40 -16.81 -14.08
C PRO A 68 9.16 -15.39 -14.65
N PRO A 69 9.73 -15.08 -15.83
CA PRO A 69 9.51 -13.80 -16.48
C PRO A 69 8.03 -13.57 -16.78
N ILE A 70 7.56 -12.35 -16.49
CA ILE A 70 6.20 -11.91 -16.76
C ILE A 70 6.24 -11.02 -18.01
N SER A 71 5.55 -11.44 -19.07
CA SER A 71 5.37 -10.61 -20.26
C SER A 71 4.26 -9.59 -20.00
N LEU A 72 4.52 -8.33 -20.33
CA LEU A 72 3.59 -7.22 -20.21
C LEU A 72 3.09 -6.80 -21.59
N ASP A 73 1.79 -6.52 -21.71
CA ASP A 73 1.26 -5.88 -22.91
C ASP A 73 1.36 -4.34 -22.84
N ASP A 74 0.97 -3.65 -23.92
CA ASP A 74 1.04 -2.18 -23.98
C ASP A 74 0.12 -1.49 -22.95
N GLN A 75 -0.98 -2.15 -22.55
CA GLN A 75 -1.90 -1.64 -21.53
C GLN A 75 -1.27 -1.77 -20.14
N ASP A 76 -0.62 -2.89 -19.83
CA ASP A 76 0.11 -3.10 -18.59
C ASP A 76 1.23 -2.07 -18.42
N VAL A 77 1.99 -1.80 -19.48
CA VAL A 77 3.05 -0.78 -19.49
C VAL A 77 2.49 0.62 -19.18
N GLN A 78 1.33 0.97 -19.74
CA GLN A 78 0.66 2.24 -19.44
C GLN A 78 0.15 2.32 -18.00
N ILE A 79 -0.46 1.24 -17.48
CA ILE A 79 -0.96 1.17 -16.11
C ILE A 79 0.18 1.33 -15.12
N VAL A 80 1.27 0.59 -15.30
CA VAL A 80 2.44 0.63 -14.42
C VAL A 80 3.10 2.01 -14.47
N SER A 81 3.22 2.60 -15.66
CA SER A 81 3.72 3.96 -15.82
C SER A 81 2.85 4.97 -15.06
N SER A 82 1.52 4.88 -15.21
CA SER A 82 0.57 5.75 -14.50
C SER A 82 0.70 5.61 -12.97
N LEU A 83 0.77 4.38 -12.47
CA LEU A 83 0.98 4.07 -11.05
C LEU A 83 2.29 4.63 -10.52
N PHE A 84 3.39 4.56 -11.28
CA PHE A 84 4.67 5.14 -10.87
C PHE A 84 4.56 6.64 -10.60
N TYR A 85 3.83 7.38 -11.43
CA TYR A 85 3.60 8.80 -11.20
C TYR A 85 2.62 9.04 -10.04
N HIS A 86 1.58 8.23 -9.93
CA HIS A 86 0.56 8.41 -8.90
C HIS A 86 1.11 8.15 -7.49
N VAL A 87 1.89 7.08 -7.30
CA VAL A 87 2.54 6.75 -6.01
C VAL A 87 3.54 7.84 -5.62
N LEU A 88 4.32 8.34 -6.58
CA LEU A 88 5.25 9.46 -6.37
C LEU A 88 4.50 10.70 -5.85
N VAL A 89 3.37 11.04 -6.47
CA VAL A 89 2.54 12.17 -6.05
C VAL A 89 1.94 11.90 -4.66
N VAL A 90 1.24 10.80 -4.44
CA VAL A 90 0.55 10.56 -3.15
C VAL A 90 1.51 10.49 -1.97
N LEU A 91 2.72 9.94 -2.15
CA LEU A 91 3.69 9.83 -1.05
C LEU A 91 4.54 11.09 -0.85
N LEU A 92 4.92 11.81 -1.92
CA LEU A 92 5.82 12.98 -1.78
C LEU A 92 5.08 14.31 -1.63
N TYR A 93 3.87 14.44 -2.17
CA TYR A 93 3.10 15.69 -2.09
C TYR A 93 2.73 16.13 -0.66
N PRO A 94 2.29 15.24 0.27
CA PRO A 94 2.03 15.66 1.65
C PRO A 94 3.30 16.06 2.39
N LEU A 95 4.45 15.43 2.10
CA LEU A 95 5.75 15.81 2.67
C LEU A 95 6.22 17.17 2.16
N TYR A 96 6.03 17.46 0.87
CA TYR A 96 6.37 18.76 0.28
C TYR A 96 5.48 19.88 0.82
N PHE A 97 4.19 19.63 1.01
CA PHE A 97 3.24 20.59 1.58
C PHE A 97 3.58 20.97 3.03
N VAL A 98 4.03 20.01 3.84
CA VAL A 98 4.45 20.24 5.24
C VAL A 98 5.81 20.95 5.32
N TYR A 99 6.69 20.79 4.34
CA TYR A 99 8.03 21.40 4.36
C TYR A 99 8.07 22.85 3.85
N VAL A 100 7.04 23.29 3.11
CA VAL A 100 6.98 24.62 2.47
C VAL A 100 6.08 25.63 3.22
N MET A 101 5.36 25.18 4.26
CA MET A 101 4.60 26.03 5.20
C MET A 101 5.34 26.18 6.52
#